data_AF-A0A931M4Q9-F1
#
_entry.id   AF-A0A931M4Q9-F1
#
_cell.length_a   1.000
_cell.length_b   1.000
_cell.length_c   1.000
_cell.angle_alpha   90.00
_cell.angle_beta   90.00
_cell.angle_gamma   90.00
#
_symmetry.space_group_name_H-M   'P 1'
#
loop_
_entity.id
_entity.type
_entity.pdbx_description
1 polymer ?
#
loop_
_entity_poly.entity_id
_entity_poly.type
_entity_poly.pdbx_seq_one_letter_code
_entity_poly.pdbx_strand_id
1 'polypeptide(L)' 'MIAEKTKMIIPDFRISPRVDQVGIEERASRVTKRSIKKESKMNGLLLALNMIDLTTLEGKDTDGKVKQLCYKAQHLHD' A
#
# COMPACT_ATOMS: atom_id res chain seq x y z
N MET A 1 -44.03 19.80 7.65
CA MET A 1 -42.78 20.42 8.16
C MET A 1 -41.76 20.28 7.04
N ILE A 2 -41.40 21.41 6.41
CA ILE A 2 -40.66 21.45 5.14
C ILE A 2 -39.17 21.37 5.45
N ALA A 3 -38.47 20.42 4.83
CA ALA A 3 -37.02 20.28 4.94
C ALA A 3 -36.33 21.50 4.31
N GLU A 4 -35.53 22.22 5.10
CA GLU A 4 -34.66 23.28 4.60
C GLU A 4 -33.62 22.68 3.66
N LYS A 5 -33.64 23.12 2.40
CA LYS A 5 -32.58 22.82 1.43
C LYS A 5 -31.35 23.64 1.81
N THR A 6 -30.32 22.99 2.36
CA THR A 6 -29.02 23.59 2.59
C THR A 6 -28.50 24.13 1.25
N LYS A 7 -28.36 25.45 1.15
CA LYS A 7 -27.88 26.14 -0.05
C LYS A 7 -26.38 25.85 -0.16
N MET A 8 -25.97 24.93 -1.03
CA MET A 8 -24.55 24.76 -1.35
C MET A 8 -24.05 26.04 -2.02
N ILE A 9 -23.14 26.76 -1.33
CA ILE A 9 -22.46 27.92 -1.89
C ILE A 9 -21.28 27.39 -2.71
N ILE A 10 -21.43 27.40 -4.02
CA ILE A 10 -20.33 27.09 -4.94
C ILE A 10 -19.44 28.35 -5.00
N PRO A 11 -18.13 28.25 -4.75
CA PRO A 11 -17.23 29.39 -4.85
C PRO A 11 -17.16 29.88 -6.30
N ASP A 12 -17.00 31.20 -6.48
CA ASP A 12 -16.74 31.75 -7.79
C ASP A 12 -15.29 31.47 -8.20
N PHE A 13 -15.11 30.47 -9.04
CA PHE A 13 -13.80 30.04 -9.51
C PHE A 13 -13.09 31.07 -10.40
N ARG A 14 -13.79 32.11 -10.88
CA ARG A 14 -13.18 33.19 -11.69
C ARG A 14 -12.26 34.08 -10.84
N ILE A 15 -12.45 34.09 -9.53
CA ILE A 15 -11.68 34.88 -8.57
C ILE A 15 -10.51 34.08 -7.97
N SER A 16 -10.27 32.85 -8.44
CA SER A 16 -9.15 32.05 -7.96
C SER A 16 -7.83 32.76 -8.23
N PRO A 17 -6.91 32.82 -7.25
CA PRO A 17 -5.54 33.26 -7.48
C PRO A 17 -4.92 32.48 -8.64
N ARG A 18 -4.09 33.16 -9.43
CA ARG A 18 -3.30 32.49 -10.48
C ARG A 18 -2.30 31.56 -9.81
N VAL A 19 -2.23 30.32 -10.30
CA VAL A 19 -1.30 29.31 -9.81
C VAL A 19 -0.18 29.09 -10.83
N ASP A 20 1.03 28.83 -10.33
CA ASP A 20 2.11 28.32 -11.16
C ASP A 20 1.89 26.83 -11.42
N GLN A 21 1.27 26.53 -12.55
CA GLN A 21 0.97 25.16 -12.96
C GLN A 21 2.23 24.31 -13.08
N VAL A 22 3.30 24.86 -13.69
CA VAL A 22 4.56 24.14 -13.92
C VAL A 22 5.22 23.79 -12.60
N GLY A 23 5.34 24.75 -11.68
CA GLY A 23 5.91 24.50 -10.36
C GLY A 23 5.13 23.47 -9.54
N ILE A 24 3.80 23.43 -9.66
CA ILE A 24 2.96 22.41 -9.00
C ILE A 24 3.22 21.02 -9.59
N GLU A 25 3.22 20.89 -10.91
CA GLU A 25 3.47 19.63 -11.61
C GLU A 25 4.87 19.08 -11.30
N GLU A 26 5.89 19.94 -11.30
CA GLU A 26 7.26 19.56 -10.93
C GLU A 26 7.33 19.01 -9.50
N ARG A 27 6.73 19.72 -8.53
CA ARG A 27 6.69 19.30 -7.13
C ARG A 27 5.98 17.96 -6.94
N ALA A 28 4.83 17.79 -7.57
CA ALA A 28 4.09 16.52 -7.54
C ALA A 28 4.94 15.39 -8.14
N SER A 29 5.58 15.62 -9.30
CA SER A 29 6.42 14.62 -9.95
C SER A 29 7.63 14.19 -9.11
N ARG A 30 8.18 15.07 -8.26
CA ARG A 30 9.30 14.73 -7.36
C ARG A 30 8.92 13.67 -6.34
N VAL A 31 7.67 13.60 -5.91
CA VAL A 31 7.20 12.60 -4.94
C VAL A 31 7.14 11.22 -5.61
N THR A 32 6.66 11.16 -6.85
CA THR A 32 6.49 9.89 -7.58
C THR A 32 7.79 9.31 -8.13
N LYS A 33 8.81 10.15 -8.36
CA LYS A 33 10.12 9.72 -8.90
C LYS A 33 11.08 9.15 -7.85
N ARG A 34 10.78 9.27 -6.57
CA ARG A 34 11.68 8.79 -5.51
C ARG A 34 11.43 7.32 -5.20
N SER A 35 12.50 6.56 -5.09
CA SER A 35 12.43 5.21 -4.54
C SER A 35 11.87 5.23 -3.11
N ILE A 36 11.04 4.23 -2.79
CA ILE A 36 10.59 3.96 -1.42
C ILE A 36 11.83 3.74 -0.53
N LYS A 37 11.80 4.28 0.70
CA LYS A 37 12.88 4.09 1.68
C LYS A 37 13.14 2.60 1.91
N LYS A 38 14.41 2.23 2.09
CA LYS A 38 14.82 0.84 2.35
C LYS A 38 14.02 0.21 3.51
N GLU A 39 13.87 0.95 4.61
CA GLU A 39 13.10 0.52 5.78
C GLU A 39 11.64 0.21 5.44
N SER A 40 10.96 1.10 4.70
CA SER A 40 9.57 0.88 4.29
C SER A 40 9.43 -0.33 3.35
N LYS A 41 10.40 -0.56 2.45
CA LYS A 41 10.43 -1.77 1.62
C LYS A 41 10.58 -3.02 2.48
N MET A 42 11.45 -3.01 3.48
CA MET A 42 11.63 -4.15 4.37
C MET A 42 10.38 -4.44 5.19
N ASN A 43 9.77 -3.40 5.78
CA ASN A 43 8.53 -3.57 6.53
C ASN A 43 7.41 -4.14 5.65
N GLY A 44 7.31 -3.70 4.39
CA GLY A 44 6.37 -4.25 3.42
C GLY A 44 6.62 -5.74 3.12
N LEU A 45 7.88 -6.15 2.96
CA LEU A 45 8.24 -7.55 2.73
C LEU A 45 7.93 -8.42 3.96
N LEU A 46 8.29 -7.97 5.17
CA LEU A 46 8.00 -8.69 6.42
C LEU A 46 6.49 -8.80 6.65
N LEU A 47 5.73 -7.75 6.36
CA LEU A 47 4.27 -7.79 6.44
C LEU A 47 3.68 -8.77 5.44
N ALA A 48 4.15 -8.76 4.19
CA ALA A 48 3.72 -9.71 3.17
C ALA A 48 3.98 -11.15 3.63
N LEU A 49 5.17 -11.44 4.17
CA LEU A 49 5.50 -12.73 4.75
C LEU A 49 4.52 -13.14 5.85
N ASN A 50 4.25 -12.27 6.83
CA ASN A 50 3.30 -12.55 7.93
C ASN A 50 1.87 -12.90 7.48
N MET A 51 1.51 -12.59 6.23
CA MET A 51 0.18 -12.86 5.67
C MET A 51 0.14 -14.11 4.77
N ILE A 52 1.26 -14.83 4.62
CA ILE A 52 1.35 -16.00 3.75
C ILE A 52 1.08 -17.28 4.54
N ASP A 53 0.17 -18.10 4.02
CA ASP A 53 0.01 -19.48 4.46
C ASP A 53 0.93 -20.40 3.65
N LEU A 54 1.95 -20.95 4.32
CA LEU A 54 2.82 -21.94 3.70
C LEU A 54 2.10 -23.31 3.67
N THR A 55 1.62 -23.73 2.51
CA THR A 55 0.81 -24.95 2.32
C THR A 55 1.42 -25.86 1.27
N THR A 56 1.29 -27.18 1.44
CA THR A 56 1.57 -28.18 0.42
C THR A 56 0.46 -29.22 0.38
N LEU A 57 0.02 -29.59 -0.82
CA LEU A 57 -1.02 -30.61 -1.06
C LEU A 57 -0.54 -31.62 -2.11
N GLU A 58 0.77 -31.84 -2.25
CA GLU A 58 1.31 -32.73 -3.26
C GLU A 58 1.23 -34.20 -2.78
N GLY A 59 0.71 -35.09 -3.63
CA GLY A 59 0.63 -36.52 -3.29
C GLY A 59 1.99 -37.24 -3.12
N LYS A 60 3.10 -36.56 -3.45
CA LYS A 60 4.48 -37.04 -3.27
C LYS A 60 5.15 -36.47 -2.01
N ASP A 61 4.44 -35.70 -1.20
CA ASP A 61 5.00 -35.16 0.02
C ASP A 61 5.37 -36.28 1.00
N THR A 62 6.50 -36.10 1.66
CA THR A 62 7.03 -37.01 2.67
C THR A 62 6.98 -36.34 4.03
N ASP A 63 6.96 -37.11 5.11
CA ASP A 63 6.99 -36.58 6.48
C ASP A 63 8.13 -35.58 6.69
N GLY A 64 9.30 -35.83 6.09
CA GLY A 64 10.45 -34.94 6.16
C GLY A 64 10.19 -33.59 5.49
N LYS A 65 9.53 -33.60 4.32
CA LYS A 65 9.21 -32.36 3.59
C LYS A 65 8.14 -31.55 4.32
N VAL A 66 7.13 -32.20 4.89
CA VAL A 66 6.12 -31.53 5.73
C VAL A 66 6.76 -30.91 6.98
N LYS A 67 7.67 -31.63 7.66
CA LYS A 67 8.41 -31.07 8.81
C LYS A 67 9.26 -29.84 8.43
N GLN A 68 9.95 -29.89 7.29
CA GLN A 68 10.71 -28.74 6.79
C GLN A 68 9.81 -27.55 6.45
N LEU A 69 8.64 -27.80 5.88
CA LEU A 69 7.64 -26.78 5.59
C LEU A 69 7.14 -26.12 6.89
N CYS A 70 6.74 -26.92 7.89
CA CYS A 70 6.34 -26.40 9.20
C CYS A 70 7.46 -25.60 9.88
N TYR A 71 8.71 -26.05 9.77
CA TYR A 71 9.86 -25.31 10.31
C TYR A 71 9.98 -23.92 9.66
N LYS A 72 9.90 -23.84 8.33
CA LYS A 72 9.94 -22.55 7.61
C LYS A 72 8.78 -21.62 7.97
N ALA A 73 7.60 -22.18 8.19
CA ALA A 73 6.43 -21.39 8.62
C ALA A 73 6.63 -20.78 10.02
N GLN A 74 7.31 -21.48 10.93
CA GLN A 74 7.63 -20.97 12.27
C GLN A 74 8.74 -19.91 12.29
N HIS A 75 9.67 -19.98 11.33
CA HIS A 75 10.90 -19.17 11.28
C HIS A 75 10.89 -18.25 10.05
N LEU A 76 9.80 -17.49 9.86
CA LEU A 76 9.54 -16.81 8.59
C LEU A 76 10.45 -15.60 8.33
N HIS A 77 11.02 -15.02 9.38
CA HIS A 77 11.87 -13.83 9.34
C HIS A 77 13.33 -14.10 9.71
N ASP A 78 13.69 -15.37 9.94
CA ASP A 78 15.03 -15.81 10.35
C ASP A 78 15.90 -16.12 9.12
#